data_AF-A0A438F1P3-F1
#
_entry.id   AF-A0A438F1P3-F1
#
_cell.length_a   1.000
_cell.length_b   1.000
_cell.length_c   1.000
_cell.angle_alpha   90.00
_cell.angle_beta   90.00
_cell.angle_gamma   90.00
#
_symmetry.space_group_name_H-M   'P 1'
#
loop_
_entity.id
_entity.type
_entity.pdbx_description
1 polymer ?
#
loop_
_entity_poly.entity_id
_entity_poly.type
_entity_poly.pdbx_seq_one_letter_code
_entity_poly.pdbx_strand_id
1 'polypeptide(L)'
;MKWKVPCVEVNALMKTFKMKPLLFPLAGSVTAAFNCQGPLDAPTFMGSGMVLRKISNSVSDFPVSSASEALMKNKEAGAVAAFDRVPLSYLSANFTFNTDNCVADLYGIRASLVDGGEIRGAGNAWICPEIHAFLKFYPLVT
;
A
#
# COMPACT_ATOMS: atom_id res chain seq x y z
N MET A 1 -2.67 17.32 14.46
CA MET A 1 -4.01 17.11 13.87
C MET A 1 -4.04 15.71 13.25
N LYS A 2 -5.18 15.00 13.27
CA LYS A 2 -5.30 13.63 12.76
C LYS A 2 -6.17 13.62 11.51
N TRP A 3 -5.66 13.06 10.43
CA TRP A 3 -6.35 12.93 9.15
C TRP A 3 -6.81 11.49 8.93
N LYS A 4 -7.98 11.35 8.32
CA LYS A 4 -8.47 10.08 7.76
C LYS A 4 -8.66 10.29 6.29
N VAL A 5 -8.00 9.48 5.48
CA VAL A 5 -8.11 9.51 4.03
C VAL A 5 -9.09 8.41 3.61
N PRO A 6 -10.14 8.74 2.84
CA PRO A 6 -11.07 7.74 2.31
C PRO A 6 -10.33 6.74 1.42
N CYS A 7 -11.03 5.67 1.01
CA CYS A 7 -10.44 4.62 0.18
C CYS A 7 -9.96 5.19 -1.17
N VAL A 8 -8.69 4.98 -1.52
CA VAL A 8 -8.08 5.40 -2.80
C VAL A 8 -7.48 4.20 -3.50
N GLU A 9 -7.64 4.11 -4.83
CA GLU A 9 -7.00 3.08 -5.65
C GLU A 9 -5.47 3.24 -5.65
N VAL A 10 -4.74 2.13 -5.49
CA VAL A 10 -3.29 2.16 -5.22
C VAL A 10 -2.46 2.71 -6.38
N ASN A 11 -2.81 2.41 -7.63
CA ASN A 11 -2.08 2.94 -8.79
C ASN A 11 -2.34 4.45 -8.99
N ALA A 12 -3.55 4.93 -8.73
CA ALA A 12 -3.90 6.35 -8.73
C ALA A 12 -3.16 7.10 -7.61
N LEU A 13 -3.02 6.48 -6.43
CA LEU A 13 -2.22 7.01 -5.33
C LEU A 13 -0.74 7.12 -5.73
N MET A 14 -0.17 6.05 -6.28
CA MET A 14 1.21 6.05 -6.78
C MET A 14 1.44 7.12 -7.84
N LYS A 15 0.50 7.29 -8.78
CA LYS A 15 0.55 8.34 -9.81
C LYS A 15 0.54 9.75 -9.21
N THR A 16 -0.27 9.97 -8.18
CA THR A 16 -0.35 11.26 -7.46
C THR A 16 0.98 11.61 -6.80
N PHE A 17 1.64 10.62 -6.20
CA PHE A 17 2.97 10.77 -5.61
C PHE A 17 4.11 10.71 -6.64
N LYS A 18 3.80 10.59 -7.94
CA LYS A 18 4.78 10.40 -9.02
C LYS A 18 5.74 9.24 -8.73
N MET A 19 5.27 8.21 -8.02
CA MET A 19 6.06 7.02 -7.75
C MET A 19 6.29 6.27 -9.06
N LYS A 20 7.51 5.76 -9.23
CA LYS A 20 7.79 4.84 -10.33
C LYS A 20 6.94 3.57 -10.16
N PRO A 21 6.38 3.01 -11.25
CA PRO A 21 5.71 1.71 -11.19
C PRO A 21 6.63 0.64 -10.57
N LEU A 22 6.05 -0.23 -9.77
CA LEU A 22 6.75 -1.40 -9.23
C LEU A 22 7.06 -2.40 -10.35
N LEU A 23 8.03 -3.29 -10.13
CA LEU A 23 8.37 -4.38 -11.06
C LEU A 23 7.18 -5.31 -11.33
N PHE A 24 6.29 -5.45 -10.35
CA PHE A 24 5.11 -6.29 -10.40
C PHE A 24 3.85 -5.44 -10.20
N PRO A 25 2.77 -5.72 -10.92
CA PRO A 25 1.55 -4.92 -10.85
C PRO A 25 0.85 -5.10 -9.50
N LEU A 26 0.08 -4.08 -9.12
CA LEU A 26 -0.74 -4.06 -7.91
C LEU A 26 -2.20 -3.82 -8.29
N ALA A 27 -3.10 -4.46 -7.55
CA ALA A 27 -4.53 -4.15 -7.59
C ALA A 27 -5.08 -4.08 -6.17
N GLY A 28 -5.83 -3.03 -5.86
CA GLY A 28 -6.44 -2.84 -4.56
C GLY A 28 -6.70 -1.37 -4.23
N SER A 29 -7.29 -1.13 -3.07
CA SER A 29 -7.55 0.22 -2.60
C SER A 29 -7.19 0.34 -1.12
N VAL A 30 -6.59 1.46 -0.75
CA VAL A 30 -6.06 1.69 0.59
C VAL A 30 -6.81 2.83 1.24
N THR A 31 -7.11 2.67 2.53
CA THR A 31 -7.45 3.79 3.41
C THR A 31 -6.31 4.00 4.38
N ALA A 32 -6.13 5.24 4.81
CA ALA A 32 -5.08 5.57 5.78
C ALA A 32 -5.59 6.55 6.83
N ALA A 33 -5.02 6.45 8.02
CA ALA A 33 -5.13 7.46 9.05
C ALA A 33 -3.72 7.87 9.48
N PHE A 34 -3.45 9.17 9.49
CA PHE A 34 -2.13 9.68 9.83
C PHE A 34 -2.20 11.01 10.56
N ASN A 35 -1.12 11.32 11.27
CA ASN A 35 -0.84 12.63 11.82
C ASN A 35 0.29 13.26 11.03
N CYS A 36 0.24 14.58 10.90
CA CYS A 36 1.31 15.41 10.37
C CYS A 36 1.90 16.20 11.54
N GLN A 37 3.22 16.20 11.64
CA GLN A 37 4.00 16.84 12.69
C GLN A 37 5.31 17.38 12.11
N GLY A 38 6.05 18.16 12.89
CA GLY A 38 7.28 18.81 12.43
C GLY A 38 7.04 20.20 11.85
N PRO A 39 8.09 20.85 11.34
CA PRO A 39 8.01 22.21 10.82
C PRO A 39 7.25 22.25 9.48
N LEU A 40 6.77 23.43 9.09
CA LEU A 40 5.90 23.60 7.91
C LEU A 40 6.63 23.34 6.58
N ASP A 41 7.94 23.56 6.54
CA ASP A 41 8.82 23.36 5.39
C ASP A 41 9.27 21.90 5.23
N ALA A 42 9.30 21.13 6.32
CA ALA A 42 9.68 19.72 6.33
C ALA A 42 8.76 18.85 7.23
N PRO A 43 7.47 18.73 6.90
CA PRO A 43 6.54 17.92 7.68
C PRO A 43 6.86 16.42 7.62
N THR A 44 6.58 15.73 8.72
CA THR A 44 6.61 14.27 8.84
C THR A 44 5.20 13.73 9.03
N PHE A 45 4.80 12.77 8.20
CA PHE A 45 3.52 12.09 8.27
C PHE A 45 3.67 10.72 8.93
N MET A 46 3.01 10.48 10.06
CA MET A 46 3.06 9.21 10.77
C MET A 46 1.66 8.61 10.89
N GLY A 47 1.49 7.37 10.45
CA GLY A 47 0.17 6.77 10.39
C GLY A 47 0.14 5.28 10.08
N SER A 48 -1.04 4.82 9.71
CA SER A 48 -1.31 3.44 9.33
C SER A 48 -2.17 3.41 8.07
N GLY A 49 -1.80 2.55 7.14
CA GLY A 49 -2.59 2.22 5.94
C GLY A 49 -3.10 0.78 6.01
N MET A 50 -4.29 0.54 5.49
CA MET A 50 -4.84 -0.80 5.34
C MET A 50 -5.72 -0.93 4.11
N VAL A 51 -5.75 -2.14 3.55
CA VAL A 51 -6.67 -2.53 2.48
C VAL A 51 -7.93 -3.10 3.13
N LEU A 52 -9.06 -2.39 2.99
CA LEU A 52 -10.34 -2.80 3.57
C LEU A 52 -11.24 -3.45 2.52
N ARG A 53 -12.06 -4.40 2.99
CA ARG A 53 -13.15 -5.00 2.22
C ARG A 53 -14.35 -4.02 2.14
N LYS A 54 -14.25 -3.03 1.24
CA LYS A 54 -15.28 -2.08 0.75
C LYS A 54 -15.88 -1.03 1.70
N ILE A 55 -16.06 0.18 1.14
CA ILE A 55 -17.39 0.80 0.97
C ILE A 55 -17.53 1.04 -0.56
N SER A 56 -18.65 0.59 -1.13
CA SER A 56 -19.06 0.66 -2.53
C SER A 56 -18.37 1.74 -3.40
N ASN A 57 -17.49 1.32 -4.31
CA ASN A 57 -17.42 1.81 -5.67
C ASN A 57 -16.78 0.71 -6.54
N SER A 58 -17.14 0.73 -7.81
CA SER A 58 -17.09 -0.38 -8.75
C SER A 58 -15.71 -0.99 -8.91
N VAL A 59 -15.72 -2.31 -9.02
CA VAL A 59 -14.58 -3.15 -9.40
C VAL A 59 -14.10 -2.87 -10.85
N SER A 60 -14.69 -1.87 -11.53
CA SER A 60 -14.44 -1.51 -12.93
C SER A 60 -13.20 -0.65 -13.16
N ASP A 61 -12.57 -0.13 -12.12
CA ASP A 61 -11.59 0.97 -12.28
C ASP A 61 -10.13 0.50 -12.16
N PHE A 62 -9.89 -0.80 -11.97
CA PHE A 62 -8.53 -1.34 -11.94
C PHE A 62 -7.97 -1.44 -13.36
N PRO A 63 -6.73 -0.96 -13.61
CA PRO A 63 -6.03 -1.23 -14.85
C PRO A 63 -5.89 -2.73 -15.09
N VAL A 64 -6.16 -3.17 -16.33
CA VAL A 64 -6.00 -4.57 -16.74
C VAL A 64 -4.55 -5.01 -16.51
N SER A 65 -4.38 -6.04 -15.70
CA SER A 65 -3.09 -6.57 -15.26
C SER A 65 -3.26 -7.96 -14.61
N SER A 66 -2.16 -8.71 -14.47
CA SER A 66 -2.16 -9.99 -13.72
C SER A 66 -2.68 -9.84 -12.29
N ALA A 67 -2.43 -8.70 -11.64
CA ALA A 67 -2.94 -8.38 -10.32
C ALA A 67 -4.47 -8.16 -10.32
N SER A 68 -5.00 -7.41 -11.28
CA SER A 68 -6.45 -7.23 -11.39
C SER A 68 -7.16 -8.56 -11.66
N GLU A 69 -6.59 -9.43 -12.50
CA GLU A 69 -7.13 -10.76 -12.78
C GLU A 69 -7.11 -11.67 -11.54
N ALA A 70 -6.00 -11.69 -10.80
CA ALA A 70 -5.86 -12.48 -9.57
C ALA A 70 -6.83 -12.00 -8.48
N LEU A 71 -6.99 -10.69 -8.32
CA LEU A 71 -7.98 -10.10 -7.41
C LEU A 71 -9.40 -10.50 -7.79
N MET A 72 -9.74 -10.42 -9.08
CA MET A 72 -11.08 -10.76 -9.59
C MET A 72 -11.42 -12.23 -9.42
N LYS A 73 -10.48 -13.11 -9.79
CA LYS A 73 -10.65 -14.57 -9.68
C LYS A 73 -10.87 -15.02 -8.22
N ASN A 74 -10.25 -14.34 -7.26
CA ASN A 74 -10.28 -14.73 -5.84
C ASN A 74 -11.20 -13.86 -4.97
N LYS A 75 -12.03 -13.02 -5.60
CA LYS A 75 -12.90 -12.07 -4.91
C LYS A 75 -13.89 -12.75 -3.96
N GLU A 76 -14.45 -13.90 -4.36
CA GLU A 76 -15.39 -14.67 -3.55
C GLU A 76 -14.68 -15.34 -2.37
N ALA A 77 -13.43 -15.76 -2.55
CA ALA A 77 -12.56 -16.28 -1.51
C ALA A 77 -12.03 -15.20 -0.54
N GLY A 78 -12.43 -13.94 -0.73
CA GLY A 78 -12.10 -12.85 0.20
C GLY A 78 -10.88 -12.02 -0.18
N ALA A 79 -10.39 -12.11 -1.41
CA ALA A 79 -9.35 -11.22 -1.88
C ALA A 79 -9.78 -9.74 -1.81
N VAL A 80 -8.91 -8.90 -1.25
CA VAL A 80 -9.06 -7.45 -1.13
C VAL A 80 -8.00 -6.69 -1.92
N ALA A 81 -6.87 -7.33 -2.21
CA ALA A 81 -5.81 -6.83 -3.07
C ALA A 81 -5.09 -8.00 -3.78
N ALA A 82 -4.21 -7.67 -4.71
CA ALA A 82 -3.26 -8.61 -5.30
C ALA A 82 -1.94 -7.91 -5.65
N PHE A 83 -0.84 -8.66 -5.54
CA PHE A 83 0.48 -8.28 -6.05
C PHE A 83 0.93 -9.34 -7.05
N ASP A 84 1.09 -8.94 -8.31
CA ASP A 84 1.13 -9.87 -9.45
C ASP A 84 0.03 -10.94 -9.32
N ARG A 85 0.34 -12.23 -9.41
CA ARG A 85 -0.65 -13.31 -9.34
C ARG A 85 -1.01 -13.74 -7.91
N VAL A 86 -0.54 -13.02 -6.89
CA VAL A 86 -0.70 -13.39 -5.48
C VAL A 86 -1.86 -12.60 -4.84
N PRO A 87 -3.03 -13.22 -4.59
CA PRO A 87 -4.15 -12.56 -3.96
C PRO A 87 -3.99 -12.46 -2.44
N LEU A 88 -4.34 -11.29 -1.89
CA LEU A 88 -4.26 -10.97 -0.47
C LEU A 88 -5.66 -10.80 0.10
N SER A 89 -5.94 -11.46 1.23
CA SER A 89 -7.18 -11.32 2.01
C SER A 89 -7.09 -10.20 3.06
N TYR A 90 -5.88 -9.78 3.41
CA TYR A 90 -5.60 -8.68 4.32
C TYR A 90 -4.25 -8.04 3.99
N LEU A 91 -4.14 -6.72 4.13
CA LEU A 91 -2.87 -6.00 4.06
C LEU A 91 -2.95 -4.74 4.94
N SER A 92 -1.97 -4.55 5.83
CA SER A 92 -1.79 -3.32 6.58
C SER A 92 -0.31 -3.02 6.82
N ALA A 93 -0.02 -1.75 7.06
CA ALA A 93 1.30 -1.28 7.46
C ALA A 93 1.17 0.00 8.26
N ASN A 94 2.08 0.20 9.20
CA ASN A 94 2.34 1.52 9.76
C ASN A 94 3.44 2.20 8.97
N PHE A 95 3.42 3.52 8.95
CA PHE A 95 4.42 4.28 8.22
C PHE A 95 4.79 5.59 8.91
N THR A 96 6.02 6.01 8.65
CA THR A 96 6.50 7.38 8.85
C THR A 96 7.06 7.87 7.52
N PHE A 97 6.51 8.95 6.98
CA PHE A 97 7.00 9.57 5.75
C PHE A 97 7.59 10.93 6.06
N ASN A 98 8.88 11.08 5.79
CA ASN A 98 9.60 12.33 5.93
C ASN A 98 9.70 13.01 4.55
N THR A 99 9.15 14.22 4.44
CA THR A 99 9.15 14.97 3.18
C THR A 99 10.51 15.54 2.80
N ASP A 100 11.38 15.78 3.78
CA ASP A 100 12.72 16.36 3.57
C ASP A 100 13.62 15.41 2.77
N ASN A 101 13.64 14.13 3.16
CA ASN A 101 14.43 13.11 2.48
C ASN A 101 13.62 12.20 1.55
N CYS A 102 12.31 12.42 1.46
CA CYS A 102 11.38 11.62 0.67
C CYS A 102 11.39 10.12 1.01
N VAL A 103 11.71 9.75 2.26
CA VAL A 103 11.72 8.36 2.71
C VAL A 103 10.47 8.06 3.52
N ALA A 104 9.78 7.00 3.14
CA ALA A 104 8.74 6.35 3.91
C ALA A 104 9.29 5.10 4.60
N ASP A 105 9.40 5.15 5.91
CA ASP A 105 9.67 4.00 6.75
C ASP A 105 8.36 3.24 6.94
N LEU A 106 8.32 1.98 6.50
CA LEU A 106 7.20 1.07 6.64
C LEU A 106 7.52 0.06 7.73
N TYR A 107 6.65 -0.08 8.72
CA TYR A 107 6.87 -1.01 9.82
C TYR A 107 5.57 -1.69 10.22
N GLY A 108 5.70 -2.89 10.78
CA GLY A 108 4.53 -3.71 11.09
C GLY A 108 3.70 -4.03 9.84
N ILE A 109 4.36 -4.23 8.69
CA ILE A 109 3.71 -4.72 7.49
C ILE A 109 3.16 -6.11 7.80
N ARG A 110 1.87 -6.30 7.56
CA ARG A 110 1.16 -7.56 7.75
C ARG A 110 0.29 -7.82 6.54
N ALA A 111 0.45 -8.97 5.92
CA ALA A 111 -0.44 -9.44 4.87
C ALA A 111 -0.87 -10.87 5.14
N SER A 112 -2.09 -11.19 4.74
CA SER A 112 -2.59 -12.56 4.68
C SER A 112 -2.91 -12.88 3.24
N LEU A 113 -2.43 -14.02 2.76
CA LEU A 113 -2.77 -14.57 1.46
C LEU A 113 -4.16 -15.22 1.53
N VAL A 114 -4.80 -15.38 0.38
CA VAL A 114 -6.09 -16.10 0.32
C VAL A 114 -5.93 -17.60 0.62
N ASP A 115 -4.75 -18.17 0.37
CA ASP A 115 -4.45 -19.59 0.63
C ASP A 115 -4.00 -19.88 2.08
N GLY A 116 -4.00 -18.86 2.95
CA GLY A 116 -3.65 -18.99 4.37
C GLY A 116 -2.21 -18.62 4.71
N GLY A 117 -1.36 -18.27 3.74
CA GLY A 117 -0.03 -17.74 4.04
C GLY A 117 -0.06 -16.40 4.78
N GLU A 118 0.90 -16.16 5.67
CA GLU A 118 1.12 -14.86 6.32
C GLU A 118 2.44 -14.24 5.87
N ILE A 119 2.43 -12.92 5.69
CA ILE A 119 3.62 -12.11 5.42
C ILE A 119 3.76 -11.09 6.53
N ARG A 120 4.97 -10.99 7.09
CA ARG A 120 5.35 -9.96 8.06
C ARG A 120 6.64 -9.30 7.61
N GLY A 121 6.70 -7.98 7.77
CA GLY A 121 7.90 -7.25 7.41
C GLY A 121 7.96 -5.82 7.91
N ALA A 122 9.10 -5.22 7.63
CA ALA A 122 9.36 -3.79 7.73
C ALA A 122 10.30 -3.41 6.60
N GLY A 123 10.41 -2.14 6.29
CA GLY A 123 11.25 -1.65 5.21
C GLY A 123 11.20 -0.15 5.05
N ASN A 124 11.87 0.33 4.02
CA ASN A 124 11.87 1.73 3.63
C ASN A 124 11.48 1.80 2.16
N ALA A 125 10.80 2.89 1.77
CA ALA A 125 10.44 3.19 0.39
C ALA A 125 10.77 4.66 0.11
N TRP A 126 11.47 4.93 -0.99
CA TRP A 126 11.72 6.28 -1.47
C TRP A 126 10.54 6.75 -2.33
N ILE A 127 9.92 7.85 -1.93
CA ILE A 127 8.81 8.51 -2.62
C ILE A 127 9.37 9.76 -3.30
N CYS A 128 10.24 9.56 -4.31
CA CYS A 128 10.76 10.65 -5.15
C CYS A 128 10.07 10.61 -6.52
N PRO A 129 9.75 11.77 -7.13
CA PRO A 129 9.20 11.82 -8.49
C PRO A 129 10.08 11.20 -9.59
N GLU A 130 11.37 10.94 -9.30
CA GLU A 130 12.39 10.61 -10.30
C GLU A 130 13.25 9.38 -9.96
N ILE A 131 13.04 8.73 -8.81
CA ILE A 131 13.89 7.62 -8.33
C ILE A 131 13.03 6.36 -8.15
N HIS A 132 13.59 5.19 -8.46
CA HIS A 132 12.98 3.89 -8.18
C HIS A 132 12.52 3.81 -6.72
N ALA A 133 11.23 3.55 -6.50
CA ALA A 133 10.76 3.10 -5.19
C ALA A 133 11.38 1.72 -4.92
N PHE A 134 12.48 1.69 -4.16
CA PHE A 134 13.10 0.46 -3.70
C PHE A 134 12.46 0.09 -2.36
N LEU A 135 11.58 -0.92 -2.36
CA LEU A 135 11.07 -1.54 -1.14
C LEU A 135 12.10 -2.53 -0.63
N LYS A 136 12.83 -2.16 0.41
CA LYS A 136 13.74 -3.10 1.09
C LYS A 136 12.98 -3.79 2.22
N PHE A 137 12.51 -5.02 1.99
CA PHE A 137 11.86 -5.82 3.03
C PHE A 137 12.90 -6.48 3.94
N TYR A 138 12.74 -6.31 5.25
CA TYR A 138 13.40 -7.12 6.26
C TYR A 138 12.41 -8.20 6.72
N PRO A 139 12.64 -9.48 6.39
CA PRO A 139 11.79 -10.55 6.89
C PRO A 139 11.94 -10.63 8.41
N LEU A 140 10.83 -10.55 9.12
CA LEU A 140 10.78 -10.86 10.54
C LEU A 140 10.63 -12.37 10.66
N VAL A 141 11.74 -13.08 10.91
CA VAL A 141 11.71 -14.50 11.24
C VAL A 141 11.19 -14.62 12.67
N THR A 142 10.06 -15.31 12.84
CA THR A 142 9.58 -15.81 14.14
C THR A 142 9.73 -17.31 14.16
#